data_AF-A0A9P0CXG4-F1
#
_entry.id   AF-A0A9P0CXG4-F1
#
_cell.length_a   1.000
_cell.length_b   1.000
_cell.length_c   1.000
_cell.angle_alpha   90.00
_cell.angle_beta   90.00
_cell.angle_gamma   90.00
#
_symmetry.space_group_name_H-M   'P 1'
#
loop_
_entity.id
_entity.type
_entity.pdbx_description
1 polymer ?
#
loop_
_entity_poly.entity_id
_entity_poly.type
_entity_poly.pdbx_seq_one_letter_code
_entity_poly.pdbx_strand_id
1 'polypeptide(L)'
;MKFFRLMSTMASIKEAKGALREATIKKLTNVSAEERKIQSEIVKEKLFELPVFKNSKNISVYLSLDTEINTEAIIAKIFEDGKKCFVPRYVDFGNLNI
;
A
#
# COMPACT_ATOMS: atom_id res chain seq x y z
N MET A 1 -35.88 -9.58 10.34
CA MET A 1 -34.86 -9.53 11.42
C MET A 1 -33.42 -9.78 10.96
N LYS A 2 -33.10 -10.78 10.10
CA LYS A 2 -31.71 -11.04 9.67
C LYS A 2 -31.05 -9.90 8.86
N PHE A 3 -31.84 -9.22 8.00
CA PHE A 3 -31.33 -8.15 7.14
C PHE A 3 -30.88 -6.90 7.94
N PHE A 4 -31.66 -6.47 8.93
CA PHE A 4 -31.33 -5.35 9.81
C PHE A 4 -30.05 -5.59 10.62
N ARG A 5 -29.85 -6.84 11.10
CA ARG A 5 -28.64 -7.24 11.81
C ARG A 5 -27.39 -7.17 10.93
N LEU A 6 -27.48 -7.60 9.67
CA LEU A 6 -26.36 -7.52 8.71
C LEU A 6 -25.94 -6.07 8.45
N MET A 7 -26.90 -5.16 8.25
CA MET A 7 -26.61 -3.74 8.04
C MET A 7 -25.97 -3.09 9.27
N SER A 8 -26.47 -3.40 10.47
CA SER A 8 -25.88 -2.92 11.73
C SER A 8 -24.45 -3.43 11.93
N THR A 9 -24.17 -4.70 11.59
CA THR A 9 -22.80 -5.25 11.64
C THR A 9 -21.87 -4.63 10.60
N MET A 10 -22.36 -4.31 9.39
CA MET A 10 -21.55 -3.60 8.39
C MET A 10 -21.21 -2.17 8.83
N ALA A 11 -22.18 -1.47 9.42
CA ALA A 11 -21.96 -0.13 9.99
C ALA A 11 -20.89 -0.19 11.09
N SER A 12 -21.00 -1.14 12.02
CA SER A 12 -20.02 -1.28 13.11
C SER A 12 -18.61 -1.67 12.61
N ILE A 13 -18.51 -2.50 11.56
CA ILE A 13 -17.22 -2.81 10.91
C ILE A 13 -16.64 -1.58 10.23
N LYS A 14 -17.47 -0.77 9.57
CA LYS A 14 -17.02 0.47 8.91
C LYS A 14 -16.47 1.45 9.95
N GLU A 15 -17.16 1.64 11.07
CA GLU A 15 -16.73 2.49 12.18
C GLU A 15 -15.42 1.99 12.78
N ALA A 16 -15.32 0.68 13.08
CA ALA A 16 -14.10 0.08 13.62
C ALA A 16 -12.90 0.24 12.67
N LYS A 17 -13.10 0.06 11.35
CA LYS A 17 -12.06 0.32 10.33
C LYS A 17 -11.69 1.81 10.24
N GLY A 18 -12.65 2.71 10.43
CA GLY A 18 -12.43 4.15 10.49
C GLY A 18 -11.50 4.51 11.64
N ALA A 19 -11.87 4.13 12.86
CA ALA A 19 -11.09 4.37 14.07
C ALA A 19 -9.68 3.78 13.98
N LEU A 20 -9.53 2.56 13.44
CA LEU A 20 -8.22 1.95 13.24
C LEU A 20 -7.38 2.71 12.22
N ARG A 21 -7.97 3.15 11.09
CA ARG A 21 -7.25 3.92 10.06
C ARG A 21 -6.74 5.25 10.63
N GLU A 22 -7.58 5.96 11.39
CA GLU A 22 -7.18 7.22 12.03
C GLU A 22 -6.01 7.00 13.00
N ALA A 23 -6.11 5.98 13.85
CA ALA A 23 -5.04 5.63 14.79
C ALA A 23 -3.73 5.25 14.07
N THR A 24 -3.82 4.51 12.96
CA THR A 24 -2.64 4.10 12.16
C THR A 24 -2.01 5.29 11.45
N ILE A 25 -2.81 6.16 10.82
CA ILE A 25 -2.30 7.38 10.15
C ILE A 25 -1.54 8.23 11.16
N LYS A 26 -2.11 8.48 12.35
CA LYS A 26 -1.46 9.25 13.42
C LYS A 26 -0.12 8.66 13.85
N LYS A 27 0.02 7.34 13.87
CA LYS A 27 1.30 6.67 14.16
C LYS A 27 2.29 6.89 13.02
N LEU A 28 1.87 6.68 11.77
CA LEU A 28 2.72 6.81 10.58
C LEU A 28 3.23 8.24 10.36
N THR A 29 2.41 9.25 10.64
CA THR A 29 2.81 10.67 10.56
C THR A 29 3.86 11.05 11.60
N ASN A 30 3.94 10.33 12.71
CA ASN A 30 4.91 10.57 13.77
C ASN A 30 6.24 9.81 13.57
N VAL A 31 6.32 8.93 12.57
CA VAL A 31 7.59 8.28 12.18
C VAL A 31 8.45 9.32 11.48
N SER A 32 9.70 9.48 11.91
CA SER A 32 10.66 10.40 11.28
C SER A 32 11.06 9.92 9.88
N ALA A 33 11.55 10.83 9.03
CA ALA A 33 12.05 10.46 7.71
C ALA A 33 13.23 9.47 7.79
N GLU A 34 14.12 9.62 8.77
CA GLU A 34 15.26 8.73 8.97
C GLU A 34 14.82 7.32 9.38
N GLU A 35 13.90 7.22 10.34
CA GLU A 35 13.37 5.92 10.77
C GLU A 35 12.62 5.23 9.62
N ARG A 36 11.88 6.01 8.82
CA ARG A 36 11.19 5.48 7.64
C ARG A 36 12.18 4.96 6.60
N LYS A 37 13.31 5.63 6.40
CA LYS A 37 14.38 5.19 5.51
C LYS A 37 14.96 3.85 5.99
N ILE A 38 15.30 3.74 7.28
CA ILE A 38 15.80 2.50 7.90
C ILE A 38 14.80 1.35 7.69
N GLN A 39 13.52 1.58 7.98
CA GLN A 39 12.48 0.55 7.80
C GLN A 39 12.26 0.19 6.34
N SER A 40 12.37 1.16 5.42
CA SER A 40 12.24 0.91 3.97
C SER A 40 13.37 0.02 3.46
N GLU A 41 14.60 0.23 3.93
CA GLU A 41 15.74 -0.62 3.60
C GLU A 41 15.53 -2.06 4.06
N ILE A 42 15.08 -2.25 5.30
CA ILE A 42 14.79 -3.59 5.85
C ILE A 42 13.69 -4.30 5.04
N VAL A 43 12.62 -3.58 4.66
CA VAL A 43 11.54 -4.14 3.85
C VAL A 43 12.03 -4.52 2.45
N LYS A 44 12.84 -3.66 1.83
CA LYS A 44 13.44 -3.90 0.52
C LYS A 44 14.32 -5.16 0.52
N GLU A 45 15.21 -5.30 1.49
CA GLU A 45 16.08 -6.47 1.63
C GLU A 45 15.27 -7.76 1.73
N LYS A 46 14.27 -7.78 2.63
CA LYS A 46 13.37 -8.92 2.79
C LYS A 46 12.63 -9.24 1.49
N LEU A 47 12.12 -8.23 0.78
CA LEU A 47 11.40 -8.42 -0.48
C LEU A 47 12.30 -9.07 -1.54
N PHE A 48 13.55 -8.62 -1.66
CA PHE A 48 14.48 -9.14 -2.67
C PHE A 48 14.89 -10.58 -2.42
N GLU A 49 14.84 -11.04 -1.17
CA GLU A 49 15.12 -12.44 -0.82
C GLU A 49 13.99 -13.40 -1.20
N LEU A 50 12.75 -12.91 -1.30
CA LEU A 50 11.58 -13.75 -1.55
C LEU A 50 11.63 -14.44 -2.91
N PRO A 51 11.42 -15.77 -2.98
CA PRO A 51 11.33 -16.49 -4.25
C PRO A 51 10.25 -15.92 -5.18
N VAL A 52 9.13 -15.44 -4.63
CA VAL A 52 8.06 -14.83 -5.43
C VAL A 52 8.51 -13.57 -6.15
N PHE A 53 9.34 -12.72 -5.52
CA PHE A 53 9.88 -11.53 -6.17
C PHE A 53 10.88 -11.91 -7.27
N LYS A 54 11.83 -12.80 -6.94
CA LYS A 54 12.87 -13.28 -7.87
C LYS A 54 12.25 -13.88 -9.14
N ASN A 55 11.24 -14.72 -8.99
CA ASN A 55 10.59 -15.44 -10.09
C ASN A 55 9.55 -14.61 -10.86
N SER A 56 9.13 -13.46 -10.33
CA SER A 56 8.15 -12.60 -11.00
C SER A 56 8.77 -11.90 -12.21
N LYS A 57 8.03 -11.89 -13.32
CA LYS A 57 8.39 -11.16 -14.56
C LYS A 57 7.63 -9.85 -14.71
N ASN A 58 6.47 -9.74 -14.06
CA ASN A 58 5.56 -8.59 -14.10
C ASN A 58 5.23 -8.22 -12.66
N ILE A 59 5.50 -6.99 -12.26
CA ILE A 59 5.31 -6.52 -10.88
C ILE A 59 4.53 -5.21 -10.92
N SER A 60 3.44 -5.16 -10.15
CA SER A 60 2.73 -3.92 -9.86
C SER A 60 3.25 -3.34 -8.56
N VAL A 61 3.59 -2.06 -8.55
CA VAL A 61 4.12 -1.34 -7.40
C VAL A 61 3.49 0.04 -7.31
N TYR A 62 3.20 0.51 -6.10
CA TYR A 62 2.72 1.87 -5.89
C TYR A 62 3.91 2.85 -5.83
N LEU A 63 3.66 4.11 -6.19
CA LEU A 63 4.62 5.19 -6.00
C LEU A 63 4.44 5.73 -4.58
N SER A 64 5.44 5.56 -3.73
CA SER A 64 5.34 5.84 -2.30
C SER A 64 5.12 7.32 -1.98
N LEU A 65 4.22 7.58 -1.04
CA LEU A 65 4.06 8.89 -0.38
C LEU A 65 4.97 9.02 0.85
N ASP A 66 5.06 10.23 1.39
CA ASP A 66 5.95 10.58 2.51
C ASP A 66 5.69 9.79 3.81
N THR A 67 4.53 9.15 3.95
CA THR A 67 4.17 8.35 5.13
C THR A 67 4.26 6.84 4.90
N GLU A 68 4.67 6.41 3.71
CA GLU A 68 4.71 5.01 3.29
C GLU A 68 6.15 4.47 3.23
N ILE A 69 6.30 3.17 3.04
CA ILE A 69 7.61 2.59 2.71
C ILE A 69 8.06 3.18 1.38
N ASN A 70 9.31 3.66 1.32
CA ASN A 70 9.87 4.16 0.07
C ASN A 70 10.04 2.99 -0.92
N THR A 71 9.39 3.09 -2.08
CA THR A 71 9.40 2.05 -3.12
C THR A 71 10.38 2.34 -4.27
N GLU A 72 11.13 3.44 -4.23
CA GLU A 72 12.04 3.87 -5.31
C GLU A 72 13.13 2.84 -5.60
N ALA A 73 13.81 2.35 -4.56
CA ALA A 73 14.84 1.32 -4.71
C ALA A 73 14.28 -0.02 -5.19
N ILE A 74 13.01 -0.32 -4.86
CA ILE A 74 12.32 -1.52 -5.37
C ILE A 74 12.04 -1.34 -6.87
N ILE A 75 11.54 -0.17 -7.28
CA ILE A 75 11.30 0.15 -8.70
C ILE A 75 12.61 0.07 -9.51
N ALA A 76 13.69 0.64 -8.99
CA ALA A 76 15.01 0.55 -9.62
C ALA A 76 15.44 -0.91 -9.81
N LYS A 77 15.26 -1.75 -8.79
CA LYS A 77 15.60 -3.18 -8.88
C LYS A 77 14.75 -3.94 -9.90
N ILE A 78 13.45 -3.62 -9.98
CA ILE A 78 12.55 -4.22 -10.98
C ILE A 78 13.08 -3.94 -12.40
N PHE A 79 13.51 -2.71 -12.67
CA PHE A 79 14.10 -2.36 -13.97
C PHE A 79 15.47 -2.99 -14.20
N GLU A 80 16.35 -3.01 -13.19
CA GLU A 80 17.67 -3.65 -13.27
C GLU A 80 17.56 -5.15 -13.62
N ASP A 81 16.58 -5.84 -13.03
CA ASP A 81 16.33 -7.26 -13.28
C ASP A 81 15.58 -7.53 -14.61
N GLY A 82 15.34 -6.50 -15.43
CA GLY A 82 14.64 -6.62 -16.71
C GLY A 82 13.16 -7.02 -16.58
N LYS A 83 12.54 -6.77 -15.43
CA LYS A 83 11.13 -7.11 -15.15
C LYS A 83 10.22 -5.97 -15.64
N LYS A 84 8.95 -6.29 -15.93
CA LYS A 84 7.94 -5.27 -16.28
C LYS A 84 7.39 -4.64 -15.01
N CYS A 85 7.51 -3.32 -14.92
CA CYS A 85 7.00 -2.51 -13.82
C CYS A 85 5.65 -1.87 -14.20
N PHE A 86 4.63 -2.04 -13.36
CA PHE A 86 3.30 -1.44 -13.52
C PHE A 86 3.00 -0.56 -12.32
N VAL A 87 2.41 0.61 -12.55
CA VAL A 87 1.98 1.53 -11.48
C VAL A 87 0.48 1.83 -11.61
N PRO A 88 -0.23 2.06 -10.49
CA PRO A 88 -1.63 2.46 -10.55
C PRO A 88 -1.80 3.79 -11.30
N ARG A 89 -2.74 3.82 -12.24
CA ARG A 89 -3.32 5.06 -12.78
C ARG A 89 -4.69 5.22 -12.17
N TYR A 90 -4.83 6.19 -11.28
CA TYR A 90 -6.13 6.53 -10.71
C TYR A 90 -6.92 7.31 -11.77
N VAL A 91 -8.05 6.75 -12.17
CA VAL A 91 -9.05 7.45 -12.97
C VAL A 91 -10.16 7.86 -12.01
N ASP A 92 -10.37 9.16 -11.88
CA ASP A 92 -11.53 9.67 -11.15
C ASP A 92 -12.77 9.48 -12.03
N PHE A 93 -13.73 8.70 -11.56
CA PHE A 93 -15.02 8.50 -12.23
C PHE A 93 -16.10 9.47 -11.71
N GLY A 94 -15.71 10.56 -11.03
CA GLY A 94 -16.62 11.62 -10.60
C GLY A 94 -17.40 12.24 -11.77
N ASN A 95 -18.70 11.92 -11.86
CA ASN A 95 -19.74 12.49 -12.74
C ASN A 95 -19.56 12.30 -14.26
N LEU A 96 -19.39 11.07 -14.74
CA LEU A 96 -19.85 10.76 -16.10
C LEU A 96 -21.36 10.49 -16.08
N ASN A 97 -22.15 11.49 -16.48
CA ASN A 97 -23.44 11.23 -17.12
C ASN A 97 -23.14 10.61 -18.50
N ILE A 98 -23.08 9.28 -18.58
CA ILE A 98 -23.35 8.55 -19.83
C ILE A 98 -24.68 7.83 -19.62
#